data_AF-A0A8T3P689-F1
#
_entry.id   AF-A0A8T3P689-F1
#
_cell.length_a   1.000
_cell.length_b   1.000
_cell.length_c   1.000
_cell.angle_alpha   90.00
_cell.angle_beta   90.00
_cell.angle_gamma   90.00
#
_symmetry.space_group_name_H-M   'P 1'
#
loop_
_entity.id
_entity.type
_entity.pdbx_description
1 polymer ?
#
loop_
_entity_poly.entity_id
_entity_poly.type
_entity_poly.pdbx_seq_one_letter_code
_entity_poly.pdbx_strand_id
1 'polypeptide(L)'
;MIRNVVIHMVGEQPMLADLRSIPTAEDAGLVCTNLRTMNGKAPTFIDRSDAWFLFPLVHVRFVEIPASQVEELDASPGEGAEPPEREPDLELDEDFLRRIREA
;
A
#
# COMPACT_ATOMS: atom_id res chain seq x y z
N MET A 1 2.09 8.93 0.38
CA MET A 1 3.20 8.59 -0.55
C MET A 1 4.47 8.58 0.27
N ILE A 2 5.27 7.52 0.14
CA ILE A 2 6.48 7.27 0.92
C ILE A 2 7.67 7.78 0.12
N ARG A 3 8.31 8.84 0.61
CA ARG A 3 9.35 9.56 -0.13
C ARG A 3 10.74 8.99 0.12
N ASN A 4 11.62 9.14 -0.87
CA ASN A 4 13.06 8.83 -0.75
C ASN A 4 13.36 7.39 -0.32
N VAL A 5 12.56 6.45 -0.84
CA VAL A 5 12.80 5.02 -0.69
C VAL A 5 13.98 4.61 -1.56
N VAL A 6 14.87 3.75 -1.04
CA VAL A 6 15.96 3.17 -1.82
C VAL A 6 15.57 1.76 -2.28
N ILE A 7 15.56 1.52 -3.58
CA ILE A 7 15.28 0.22 -4.19
C ILE A 7 16.61 -0.43 -4.56
N HIS A 8 16.91 -1.58 -3.94
CA HIS A 8 18.11 -2.37 -4.25
C HIS A 8 17.74 -3.49 -5.20
N MET A 9 18.11 -3.35 -6.47
CA MET A 9 17.85 -4.35 -7.50
C MET A 9 18.95 -5.43 -7.54
N VAL A 10 18.61 -6.63 -8.01
CA VAL A 10 19.57 -7.74 -8.18
C VAL A 10 20.55 -7.38 -9.31
N GLY A 11 21.85 -7.32 -8.99
CA GLY A 11 22.91 -7.10 -9.99
C GLY A 11 23.06 -5.65 -10.48
N GLU A 12 22.28 -4.72 -9.94
CA GLU A 12 22.20 -3.33 -10.41
C GLU A 12 22.53 -2.33 -9.29
N GLN A 13 22.84 -1.09 -9.68
CA GLN A 13 23.04 0.00 -8.71
C GLN A 13 21.70 0.41 -8.05
N PRO A 14 21.72 0.78 -6.76
CA PRO A 14 20.50 1.22 -6.06
C PRO A 14 19.95 2.53 -6.63
N MET A 15 18.65 2.71 -6.49
CA MET A 15 17.93 3.89 -6.96
C MET A 15 17.02 4.46 -5.89
N LEU A 16 16.82 5.77 -5.92
CA LEU A 16 15.82 6.48 -5.14
C LEU A 16 14.49 6.52 -5.89
N ALA A 17 13.39 6.33 -5.17
CA ALA A 17 12.05 6.51 -5.71
C ALA A 17 11.08 6.92 -4.60
N ASP A 18 9.86 7.28 -4.99
CA ASP A 18 8.77 7.48 -4.06
C ASP A 18 7.72 6.38 -4.27
N LEU A 19 7.36 5.65 -3.20
CA LEU A 19 6.38 4.56 -3.24
C LEU A 19 4.97 5.07 -2.92
N ARG A 20 3.97 4.39 -3.47
CA ARG A 20 2.56 4.70 -3.14
C ARG A 20 2.16 4.23 -1.74
N SER A 21 2.61 3.03 -1.36
CA SER A 21 2.33 2.34 -0.09
C SER A 21 3.53 1.49 0.34
N ILE A 22 3.54 1.03 1.59
CA ILE A 22 4.55 0.06 2.07
C ILE A 22 4.27 -1.26 1.35
N PRO A 23 5.28 -1.88 0.72
CA PRO A 23 5.12 -3.18 0.09
C PRO A 23 4.92 -4.28 1.13
N THR A 24 4.06 -5.23 0.81
CA THR A 24 3.70 -6.40 1.59
C THR A 24 4.21 -7.67 0.93
N ALA A 25 4.08 -8.81 1.62
CA ALA A 25 4.48 -10.11 1.08
C ALA A 25 3.56 -10.60 -0.07
N GLU A 26 2.37 -10.00 -0.23
CA GLU A 26 1.40 -10.38 -1.27
C GLU A 26 1.62 -9.63 -2.59
N ASP A 27 2.41 -8.56 -2.57
CA ASP A 27 2.67 -7.77 -3.75
C ASP A 27 3.49 -8.55 -4.79
N ALA A 28 3.17 -8.35 -6.07
CA ALA A 28 3.96 -8.89 -7.18
C ALA A 28 5.06 -7.92 -7.66
N GLY A 29 4.97 -6.64 -7.27
CA GLY A 29 5.87 -5.61 -7.73
C GLY A 29 5.77 -4.31 -6.93
N LEU A 30 6.81 -3.48 -7.04
CA LEU A 30 6.87 -2.15 -6.47
C LEU A 30 6.39 -1.13 -7.50
N VAL A 31 5.31 -0.44 -7.19
CA VAL A 31 4.85 0.71 -7.98
C VAL A 31 5.44 1.98 -7.37
N CYS A 32 6.20 2.72 -8.17
CA CYS A 32 6.86 3.94 -7.73
C CYS A 32 6.84 5.05 -8.76
N THR A 33 7.09 6.26 -8.28
CA THR A 33 7.22 7.48 -9.10
C THR A 33 8.53 8.17 -8.80
N ASN A 34 8.89 9.17 -9.62
CA ASN A 34 10.01 10.06 -9.33
C ASN A 34 11.33 9.27 -9.21
N LEU A 35 11.62 8.37 -10.15
CA LEU A 35 12.80 7.53 -10.10
C LEU A 35 14.08 8.35 -10.31
N ARG A 36 15.06 8.16 -9.43
CA ARG A 36 16.30 8.91 -9.36
C ARG A 36 17.46 7.96 -9.10
N THR A 37 18.64 8.27 -9.64
CA THR A 37 19.89 7.67 -9.17
C THR A 37 20.22 8.18 -7.76
N MET A 38 21.18 7.56 -7.06
CA MET A 38 21.56 7.96 -5.69
C MET A 38 22.06 9.41 -5.56
N ASN A 39 22.45 10.07 -6.66
CA ASN A 39 22.81 11.49 -6.67
C ASN A 39 21.61 12.44 -6.92
N GLY A 40 20.39 11.89 -6.99
CA GLY A 40 19.15 12.65 -7.20
C GLY A 40 18.80 12.93 -8.67
N LYS A 41 19.65 12.57 -9.64
CA LYS A 41 19.37 12.79 -11.07
C LYS A 41 18.52 11.68 -11.66
N ALA A 42 17.78 11.99 -12.73
CA ALA A 42 17.07 11.00 -13.52
C ALA A 42 18.05 9.94 -14.07
N PRO A 43 17.74 8.63 -13.98
CA PRO A 43 18.51 7.59 -14.65
C PRO A 43 18.55 7.78 -16.17
N THR A 44 19.65 7.40 -16.80
CA THR A 44 19.84 7.58 -18.25
C THR A 44 18.97 6.66 -19.10
N PHE A 45 18.44 5.58 -18.51
CA PHE A 45 17.61 4.61 -19.18
C PHE A 45 16.10 4.91 -19.09
N ILE A 46 15.71 6.01 -18.44
CA ILE A 46 14.32 6.48 -18.43
C ILE A 46 14.17 7.70 -19.34
N ASP A 47 13.08 7.74 -20.09
CA ASP A 47 12.75 8.87 -20.97
C ASP A 47 11.95 9.96 -20.22
N ARG A 48 11.01 9.52 -19.37
CA ARG A 48 10.10 10.39 -18.62
C ARG A 48 10.28 10.23 -17.12
N SER A 49 10.76 11.28 -16.45
CA SER A 49 10.92 11.31 -14.99
C SER A 49 9.59 11.37 -14.23
N ASP A 50 8.51 11.81 -14.89
CA ASP A 50 7.15 11.90 -14.35
C ASP A 50 6.33 10.62 -14.57
N ALA A 51 6.93 9.55 -15.08
CA ALA A 51 6.26 8.29 -15.31
C ALA A 51 5.98 7.51 -14.01
N TRP A 52 5.08 6.54 -14.15
CA TRP A 52 4.90 5.48 -13.17
C TRP A 52 5.79 4.30 -13.56
N PHE A 53 6.53 3.79 -12.59
CA PHE A 53 7.43 2.67 -12.77
C PHE A 53 6.93 1.47 -11.97
N LEU A 54 7.03 0.29 -12.56
CA LEU A 54 6.72 -0.99 -11.91
C LEU A 54 7.98 -1.84 -11.93
N PHE A 55 8.50 -2.17 -10.75
CA PHE A 55 9.60 -3.12 -10.60
C PHE A 55 9.06 -4.46 -10.09
N PRO A 56 9.22 -5.57 -10.83
CA PRO A 56 8.86 -6.89 -10.34
C PRO A 56 9.66 -7.22 -9.07
N LEU A 57 9.00 -7.68 -8.01
CA LEU A 57 9.65 -7.94 -6.72
C LEU A 57 10.71 -9.06 -6.81
N VAL A 58 10.58 -9.97 -7.78
CA VAL A 58 11.59 -11.02 -8.06
C VAL A 58 12.97 -10.45 -8.43
N HIS A 59 13.04 -9.20 -8.91
CA HIS A 59 14.30 -8.52 -9.24
C HIS A 59 14.76 -7.55 -8.15
N VAL A 60 14.01 -7.41 -7.07
CA VAL A 60 14.34 -6.55 -5.92
C VAL A 60 14.98 -7.41 -4.83
N ARG A 61 16.16 -7.01 -4.33
CA ARG A 61 16.82 -7.67 -3.20
C ARG A 61 16.20 -7.26 -1.87
N PHE A 62 16.04 -5.95 -1.69
CA PHE A 62 15.37 -5.34 -0.54
C PHE A 62 15.05 -3.87 -0.83
N VAL A 63 14.28 -3.26 0.06
CA VAL A 63 13.84 -1.87 -0.03
C VAL A 63 14.16 -1.18 1.29
N GLU A 64 14.79 -0.01 1.25
CA GLU A 64 15.03 0.84 2.42
C GLU A 64 13.95 1.92 2.49
N ILE A 65 13.14 1.90 3.54
CA ILE A 65 12.15 2.95 3.81
C ILE A 65 12.67 3.80 4.97
N PRO A 66 12.79 5.13 4.81
CA PRO A 66 13.20 6.01 5.91
C PRO A 66 12.26 5.88 7.10
N ALA A 67 12.80 5.76 8.32
CA ALA A 67 12.01 5.58 9.54
C ALA A 67 10.95 6.68 9.71
N SER A 68 11.29 7.93 9.38
CA SER A 68 10.36 9.06 9.42
C SER A 68 9.14 8.91 8.53
N GLN A 69 9.22 8.11 7.46
CA GLN A 69 8.08 7.83 6.59
C GLN A 69 7.21 6.69 7.14
N VAL A 70 7.77 5.76 7.90
CA VAL A 70 7.00 4.72 8.59
C VAL A 70 6.22 5.33 9.74
N GLU A 71 6.89 6.14 10.56
CA GLU A 71 6.26 6.86 11.68
C GLU A 71 5.13 7.80 11.23
N GLU A 72 5.27 8.48 10.08
CA GLU A 72 4.23 9.34 9.49
C GLU A 72 2.98 8.54 9.07
N LEU A 73 3.15 7.29 8.61
CA LEU A 73 2.04 6.40 8.26
C LEU A 73 1.34 5.86 9.51
N ASP A 74 2.10 5.44 10.53
CA ASP A 74 1.57 4.95 11.79
C ASP A 74 0.90 6.04 12.63
N ALA A 75 1.36 7.30 12.51
CA ALA A 75 0.79 8.46 13.18
C ALA A 75 -0.45 9.02 12.47
N SER A 76 -0.72 8.62 11.22
CA SER A 76 -1.99 8.93 10.59
C SER A 76 -3.07 8.09 11.30
N PRO A 77 -4.06 8.70 11.96
CA PRO A 77 -5.16 7.94 12.52
C PRO A 77 -5.88 7.32 11.33
N GLY A 78 -5.77 6.00 11.18
CA GLY A 78 -6.54 5.26 10.19
C GLY A 78 -8.00 5.67 10.30
N GLU A 79 -8.58 6.09 9.19
CA GLU A 79 -10.01 6.18 9.04
C GLU A 79 -10.63 4.86 9.50
N GLY A 80 -11.47 4.95 10.54
CA GLY A 80 -12.44 3.99 11.03
C GLY A 80 -12.32 2.55 10.56
N ALA A 81 -11.61 1.73 11.33
CA ALA A 81 -12.14 0.41 11.66
C ALA A 81 -12.84 0.54 13.03
N GLU A 82 -13.99 1.21 13.06
CA GLU A 82 -14.95 0.88 14.11
C GLU A 82 -15.23 -0.63 13.98
N PRO A 83 -15.10 -1.42 15.06
CA PRO A 83 -15.56 -2.79 15.02
C PRO A 83 -17.02 -2.76 14.53
N PRO A 84 -17.46 -3.69 13.65
CA PRO A 84 -18.85 -3.72 13.24
C PRO A 84 -19.69 -3.72 14.51
N GLU A 85 -20.51 -2.68 14.69
CA GLU A 85 -21.48 -2.64 15.77
C GLU A 85 -22.24 -3.96 15.69
N ARG A 86 -22.13 -4.75 16.76
CA ARG A 86 -22.77 -6.05 16.87
C ARG A 86 -24.24 -5.82 16.53
N GLU A 87 -24.72 -6.45 15.45
CA GLU A 87 -26.13 -6.35 15.04
C GLU A 87 -26.98 -6.53 16.31
N PRO A 88 -27.93 -5.63 16.61
CA PRO A 88 -28.79 -5.83 17.76
C PRO A 88 -29.45 -7.19 17.58
N ASP A 89 -29.45 -8.03 18.63
CA ASP A 89 -30.27 -9.24 18.67
C ASP A 89 -31.71 -8.81 18.44
N LEU A 90 -32.16 -8.83 17.19
CA LEU A 90 -33.54 -8.64 16.82
C LEU A 90 -34.24 -9.91 17.28
N GLU A 91 -34.85 -9.84 18.47
CA GLU A 91 -35.82 -10.83 18.91
C GLU A 91 -36.91 -10.92 17.84
N LEU A 92 -36.88 -11.98 17.05
CA LEU A 92 -37.87 -12.24 16.01
C LEU A 92 -39.24 -12.37 16.67
N ASP A 93 -40.12 -11.40 16.42
CA ASP A 93 -41.50 -11.39 16.93
C ASP A 93 -42.26 -12.62 16.39
N GLU A 94 -42.69 -13.50 17.28
CA GLU A 94 -43.41 -14.73 16.92
C GLU A 94 -44.73 -14.46 16.20
N ASP A 95 -45.36 -13.31 16.43
CA ASP A 95 -46.61 -12.94 15.74
C ASP A 95 -46.36 -12.62 14.25
N PHE A 96 -45.18 -12.12 13.89
CA PHE A 96 -44.79 -11.90 12.50
C PHE A 96 -44.61 -13.24 11.75
N LEU A 97 -43.96 -14.22 12.38
CA LEU A 97 -43.77 -15.55 11.82
C LEU A 97 -45.10 -16.29 11.64
N ARG A 98 -46.06 -16.06 12.54
CA ARG A 98 -47.41 -16.64 12.43
C ARG A 98 -48.16 -16.09 11.21
N ARG A 99 -48.07 -14.78 10.97
CA ARG A 99 -48.71 -14.12 9.82
C ARG A 99 -48.21 -14.59 8.46
N ILE A 100 -46.91 -14.88 8.33
CA ILE A 100 -46.35 -15.40 7.08
C ILE A 100 -46.81 -16.84 6.83
N ARG A 101 -46.98 -17.66 7.87
CA ARG A 101 -47.45 -19.06 7.73
C ARG A 101 -48.92 -19.19 7.37
N GLU A 102 -49.72 -18.16 7.67
CA GLU A 102 -51.18 -18.16 7.44
C GLU A 102 -51.58 -17.43 6.13
N ALA A 103 -50.62 -16.91 5.37
CA ALA A 103 -50.81 -16.31 4.04
C ALA A 103 -50.48 -17.32 2.92
#